data_AF-A0A952L9U3-F1
#
_entry.id   AF-A0A952L9U3-F1
#
_cell.length_a   1.000
_cell.length_b   1.000
_cell.length_c   1.000
_cell.angle_alpha   90.00
_cell.angle_beta   90.00
_cell.angle_gamma   90.00
#
_symmetry.space_group_name_H-M   'P 1'
#
loop_
_entity.id
_entity.type
_entity.pdbx_description
1 polymer ?
#
loop_
_entity_poly.entity_id
_entity_poly.type
_entity_poly.pdbx_seq_one_letter_code
_entity_poly.pdbx_strand_id
1 'polypeptide(L)'
;MFAQVSLALLLVFRIGAVFANYGITPAFLNLQDRWLVLVGLAVAVLSGVAGWKLRRPLGLSATVVAAIALCACVICYLGHYALLLGYDLSRDEQMAVFDARIYAAGRLAWPLPPAWQPDAAMLNLLFMLPVTKPVAWVSGYLPGNAMIRVLIGAVADPALTSPLLTGGSLLLLWSCARKLWPGEREPATVAFLLLACSAQVLLMGMTAYAMPAHLFFNLLWLRLFLANRRIADLGASDVGHGLPCSCSAMLRSPPSGSPGPLTSMRWSPDRSR
;
A
#
# COMPACT_ATOMS: atom_id res chain seq x y z
N MET A 1 -24.25 -20.38 11.60
CA MET A 1 -23.32 -19.66 10.71
C MET A 1 -22.27 -18.85 11.47
N PHE A 2 -22.65 -17.90 12.35
CA PHE A 2 -21.68 -17.08 13.12
C PHE A 2 -20.66 -17.90 13.92
N ALA A 3 -21.10 -18.92 14.66
CA ALA A 3 -20.21 -19.78 15.44
C ALA A 3 -19.20 -20.57 14.57
N GLN A 4 -19.58 -20.94 13.33
CA GLN A 4 -18.70 -21.65 12.40
C GLN A 4 -17.63 -20.75 11.81
N VAL A 5 -17.96 -19.48 11.55
CA VAL A 5 -16.98 -18.47 11.06
C VAL A 5 -15.97 -18.12 12.16
N SER A 6 -16.42 -17.92 13.41
CA SER A 6 -15.53 -17.68 14.54
C SER A 6 -14.61 -18.87 14.84
N LEU A 7 -15.14 -20.10 14.75
CA LEU A 7 -14.35 -21.31 14.95
C LEU A 7 -13.31 -21.50 13.83
N ALA A 8 -13.68 -21.21 12.58
CA ALA A 8 -12.76 -21.26 11.44
C ALA A 8 -11.62 -20.22 11.56
N LEU A 9 -11.93 -19.00 12.01
CA LEU A 9 -10.92 -17.97 12.26
C LEU A 9 -9.95 -18.36 13.38
N LEU A 10 -10.46 -18.94 14.47
CA LEU A 10 -9.62 -19.46 15.57
C LEU A 10 -8.74 -20.62 15.11
N LEU A 11 -9.27 -21.50 14.25
CA LEU A 11 -8.53 -22.63 13.69
C LEU A 11 -7.40 -22.15 12.77
N VAL A 12 -7.68 -21.20 11.88
CA VAL A 12 -6.68 -20.58 10.99
C VAL A 12 -5.59 -19.86 11.78
N PHE A 13 -5.97 -19.13 12.85
CA PHE A 13 -5.01 -18.47 13.73
C PHE A 13 -4.11 -19.49 14.46
N ARG A 14 -4.70 -20.57 14.99
CA ARG A 14 -3.96 -21.69 15.63
C ARG A 14 -3.01 -22.38 14.65
N ILE A 15 -3.46 -22.65 13.43
CA ILE A 15 -2.65 -23.26 12.38
C ILE A 15 -1.49 -22.32 12.01
N GLY A 16 -1.77 -21.04 11.77
CA GLY A 16 -0.76 -20.03 11.48
C GLY A 16 0.29 -19.90 12.58
N ALA A 17 -0.11 -19.97 13.85
CA ALA A 17 0.80 -19.93 14.99
C ALA A 17 1.69 -21.19 15.12
N VAL A 18 1.23 -22.36 14.67
CA VAL A 18 1.99 -23.62 14.71
C VAL A 18 3.02 -23.70 13.58
N PHE A 19 2.73 -23.13 12.41
CA PHE A 19 3.65 -23.13 11.26
C PHE A 19 4.65 -21.95 11.26
N ALA A 20 4.56 -21.07 12.25
CA ALA A 20 5.42 -19.90 12.35
C ALA A 20 6.78 -20.29 12.97
N ASN A 21 7.73 -20.68 12.10
CA ASN A 21 9.15 -20.90 12.44
C ASN A 21 9.78 -19.70 13.16
N TYR A 22 10.83 -19.93 13.97
CA TYR A 22 11.61 -18.93 14.73
C TYR A 22 11.96 -17.67 13.92
N GLY A 23 11.10 -16.65 13.99
CA GLY A 23 11.23 -15.40 13.25
C GLY A 23 10.42 -14.28 13.91
N ILE A 24 10.66 -13.06 13.46
CA ILE A 24 10.03 -11.84 14.02
C ILE A 24 8.51 -11.86 13.85
N THR A 25 7.99 -12.45 12.76
CA THR A 25 6.55 -12.54 12.48
C THR A 25 5.78 -13.33 13.55
N PRO A 26 6.15 -14.57 13.92
CA PRO A 26 5.52 -15.27 15.05
C PRO A 26 5.64 -14.51 16.37
N ALA A 27 6.74 -13.79 16.58
CA ALA A 27 6.93 -13.01 17.81
C ALA A 27 5.88 -11.88 17.89
N PHE A 28 5.70 -11.10 16.82
CA PHE A 28 4.65 -10.07 16.77
C PHE A 28 3.24 -10.67 16.83
N LEU A 29 2.98 -11.78 16.14
CA LEU A 29 1.68 -12.44 16.21
C LEU A 29 1.32 -12.83 17.66
N ASN A 30 2.29 -13.37 18.42
CA ASN A 30 2.05 -13.86 19.78
C ASN A 30 2.06 -12.74 20.83
N LEU A 31 2.96 -11.76 20.71
CA LEU A 31 3.13 -10.69 21.69
C LEU A 31 2.14 -9.54 21.48
N GLN A 32 1.87 -9.18 20.22
CA GLN A 32 1.08 -8.01 19.86
C GLN A 32 -0.33 -8.40 19.39
N ASP A 33 -0.45 -9.26 18.38
CA ASP A 33 -1.72 -9.41 17.66
C ASP A 33 -2.68 -10.40 18.34
N ARG A 34 -2.16 -11.38 19.09
CA ARG A 34 -2.95 -12.42 19.75
C ARG A 34 -4.05 -11.82 20.64
N TRP A 35 -3.72 -10.84 21.47
CA TRP A 35 -4.68 -10.24 22.38
C TRP A 35 -5.74 -9.43 21.64
N LEU A 36 -5.35 -8.71 20.59
CA LEU A 36 -6.29 -7.96 19.74
C LEU A 36 -7.27 -8.90 19.03
N VAL A 37 -6.79 -10.04 18.53
CA VAL A 37 -7.65 -11.07 17.93
C VAL A 37 -8.62 -11.64 18.96
N LEU A 38 -8.14 -11.97 20.16
CA LEU A 38 -8.99 -12.50 21.24
C LEU A 38 -10.05 -11.49 21.68
N VAL A 39 -9.69 -10.21 21.83
CA VAL A 39 -10.63 -9.13 22.17
C VAL A 39 -11.63 -8.90 21.04
N GLY A 40 -11.18 -8.82 19.79
CA GLY A 40 -12.06 -8.67 18.63
C GLY A 40 -13.05 -9.82 18.50
N LEU A 41 -12.59 -11.05 18.76
CA LEU A 41 -13.44 -12.24 18.75
C LEU A 41 -14.42 -12.25 19.93
N ALA A 42 -13.99 -11.84 21.12
CA ALA A 42 -14.88 -11.70 22.28
C ALA A 42 -15.98 -10.66 21.99
N VAL A 43 -15.63 -9.50 21.44
CA VAL A 43 -16.61 -8.47 21.05
C VAL A 43 -17.58 -9.01 20.00
N ALA A 44 -17.10 -9.73 18.99
CA ALA A 44 -17.94 -10.32 17.95
C ALA A 44 -18.91 -11.37 18.51
N VAL A 45 -18.43 -12.26 19.40
CA VAL A 45 -19.25 -13.27 20.08
C VAL A 45 -20.28 -12.61 20.99
N LEU A 46 -19.87 -11.65 21.83
CA LEU A 46 -20.78 -10.92 22.72
C LEU A 46 -21.85 -10.17 21.92
N SER A 47 -21.48 -9.51 20.83
CA SER A 47 -22.43 -8.82 19.95
C SER A 47 -23.44 -9.79 19.31
N GLY A 48 -22.98 -10.98 18.91
CA GLY A 48 -23.81 -12.03 18.35
C GLY A 48 -24.75 -12.69 19.36
N VAL A 49 -24.24 -13.01 20.56
CA VAL A 49 -25.01 -13.66 21.64
C VAL A 49 -26.01 -12.70 22.28
N ALA A 50 -25.65 -11.43 22.45
CA ALA A 50 -26.55 -10.42 22.99
C ALA A 50 -27.71 -10.05 22.03
N GLY A 51 -27.73 -10.63 20.83
CA GLY A 51 -28.78 -10.40 19.84
C GLY A 51 -28.89 -8.92 19.46
N TRP A 52 -27.77 -8.19 19.50
CA TRP A 52 -27.73 -6.77 19.18
C TRP A 52 -28.01 -6.56 17.70
N LYS A 53 -29.31 -6.50 17.38
CA LYS A 53 -29.77 -6.07 16.07
C LYS A 53 -29.65 -4.55 16.03
N LEU A 54 -28.83 -4.06 15.10
CA LEU A 54 -28.89 -2.67 14.69
C LEU A 54 -30.33 -2.38 14.25
N ARG A 55 -31.05 -1.60 15.05
CA ARG A 55 -32.47 -1.27 14.79
C ARG A 55 -32.63 -0.34 13.60
N ARG A 56 -31.54 0.24 13.10
CA ARG A 56 -31.49 1.15 11.96
C ARG A 56 -30.27 0.83 11.09
N PRO A 57 -30.42 0.83 9.76
CA PRO A 57 -29.29 0.65 8.86
C PRO A 57 -28.29 1.79 9.08
N LEU A 58 -27.01 1.45 9.15
CA LEU A 58 -25.95 2.44 9.24
C LEU A 58 -25.87 3.22 7.92
N GLY A 59 -25.93 4.54 7.98
CA GLY A 59 -25.94 5.37 6.78
C GLY A 59 -25.26 6.70 7.02
N LEU A 60 -23.96 6.78 6.74
CA LEU A 60 -23.25 8.06 6.79
C LEU A 60 -23.69 8.96 5.63
N SER A 61 -23.78 10.26 5.90
CA SER A 61 -23.95 11.27 4.86
C SER A 61 -22.59 11.56 4.20
N ALA A 62 -22.62 12.08 2.97
CA ALA A 62 -21.39 12.45 2.26
C ALA A 62 -20.56 13.49 3.03
N THR A 63 -21.22 14.41 3.75
CA THR A 63 -20.56 15.42 4.59
C THR A 63 -19.81 14.77 5.76
N VAL A 64 -20.43 13.79 6.42
CA VAL A 64 -19.77 13.08 7.54
C VAL A 64 -18.60 12.24 7.03
N VAL A 65 -18.76 11.58 5.88
CA VAL A 65 -17.67 10.85 5.20
C VAL A 65 -16.50 11.78 4.88
N ALA A 66 -16.78 12.96 4.31
CA ALA A 66 -15.75 13.96 4.01
C ALA A 66 -15.06 14.49 5.27
N ALA A 67 -15.81 14.75 6.34
CA ALA A 67 -15.27 15.18 7.62
C ALA A 67 -14.37 14.13 8.26
N ILE A 68 -14.76 12.84 8.22
CA ILE A 68 -13.93 11.74 8.73
C ILE A 68 -12.67 11.56 7.88
N ALA A 69 -12.77 11.63 6.55
CA ALA A 69 -11.61 11.55 5.66
C ALA A 69 -10.62 12.70 5.91
N LEU A 70 -11.14 13.93 6.10
CA LEU A 70 -10.33 15.08 6.48
C LEU A 70 -9.68 14.89 7.86
N CYS A 71 -10.43 14.39 8.84
CA CYS A 71 -9.91 14.06 10.16
C CYS A 71 -8.79 13.02 10.08
N ALA A 72 -8.95 11.99 9.24
CA ALA A 72 -7.90 11.00 9.00
C ALA A 72 -6.64 11.64 8.39
N CYS A 73 -6.78 12.55 7.40
CA CYS A 73 -5.63 13.32 6.89
C CYS A 73 -4.93 14.08 8.01
N VAL A 74 -5.68 14.80 8.85
CA VAL A 74 -5.11 15.59 9.96
C VAL A 74 -4.42 14.69 10.97
N ILE A 75 -5.05 13.58 11.37
CA ILE A 75 -4.46 12.61 12.30
C ILE A 75 -3.18 12.01 11.73
N CYS A 76 -3.17 11.62 10.45
CA CYS A 76 -1.97 11.08 9.81
C CYS A 76 -0.84 12.10 9.74
N TYR A 77 -1.15 13.35 9.37
CA TYR A 77 -0.16 14.42 9.29
C TYR A 77 0.40 14.79 10.68
N LEU A 78 -0.47 14.98 11.67
CA LEU A 78 -0.04 15.24 13.04
C LEU A 78 0.69 14.04 13.63
N GLY A 79 0.27 12.82 13.32
CA GLY A 79 0.93 11.58 13.74
C GLY A 79 2.36 11.48 13.24
N HIS A 80 2.64 11.91 12.00
CA HIS A 80 4.01 11.97 11.49
C HIS A 80 4.94 12.77 12.41
N TYR A 81 4.50 13.94 12.90
CA TYR A 81 5.33 14.79 13.74
C TYR A 81 5.23 14.49 15.23
N ALA A 82 4.04 14.22 15.74
CA ALA A 82 3.80 14.04 17.17
C ALA A 82 4.12 12.62 17.65
N LEU A 83 3.89 11.60 16.81
CA LEU A 83 4.13 10.20 17.15
C LEU A 83 5.46 9.70 16.57
N LEU A 84 5.72 9.96 15.29
CA LEU A 84 6.94 9.48 14.63
C LEU A 84 8.12 10.47 14.76
N LEU A 85 7.89 11.64 15.35
CA LEU A 85 8.91 12.69 15.55
C LEU A 85 9.58 13.14 14.25
N GLY A 86 8.90 12.97 13.10
CA GLY A 86 9.45 13.26 11.77
C GLY A 86 10.48 12.25 11.26
N TYR A 87 10.62 11.08 11.89
CA TYR A 87 11.55 10.04 11.46
C TYR A 87 10.88 9.00 10.55
N ASP A 88 11.65 8.54 9.57
CA ASP A 88 11.32 7.37 8.75
C ASP A 88 11.57 6.08 9.54
N LEU A 89 10.56 5.21 9.62
CA LEU A 89 10.63 3.97 10.44
C LEU A 89 11.37 2.82 9.74
N SER A 90 11.48 2.89 8.42
CA SER A 90 12.05 1.84 7.59
C SER A 90 12.97 2.39 6.51
N ARG A 91 13.77 1.51 5.91
CA ARG A 91 14.61 1.91 4.78
C ARG A 91 13.79 2.24 3.53
N ASP A 92 12.65 1.58 3.34
CA ASP A 92 11.74 1.89 2.22
C ASP A 92 11.27 3.36 2.25
N GLU A 93 10.94 3.87 3.44
CA GLU A 93 10.59 5.27 3.67
C GLU A 93 11.75 6.20 3.35
N GLN A 94 12.94 5.88 3.87
CA GLN A 94 14.17 6.64 3.61
C GLN A 94 14.46 6.72 2.11
N MET A 95 14.23 5.64 1.35
CA MET A 95 14.43 5.64 -0.10
C MET A 95 13.43 6.53 -0.84
N ALA A 96 12.17 6.56 -0.40
CA ALA A 96 11.18 7.48 -0.96
C ALA A 96 11.56 8.94 -0.72
N VAL A 97 12.05 9.28 0.48
CA VAL A 97 12.54 10.63 0.81
C VAL A 97 13.83 10.96 0.06
N PHE A 98 14.74 9.98 -0.06
CA PHE A 98 16.00 10.11 -0.78
C PHE A 98 15.79 10.46 -2.24
N ASP A 99 14.99 9.67 -2.97
CA ASP A 99 14.69 9.94 -4.38
C ASP A 99 13.91 11.24 -4.56
N ALA A 100 12.98 11.56 -3.65
CA ALA A 100 12.25 12.83 -3.69
C ALA A 100 13.22 14.03 -3.60
N ARG A 101 14.29 13.95 -2.78
CA ARG A 101 15.32 15.00 -2.72
C ARG A 101 16.12 15.09 -4.02
N ILE A 102 16.45 13.97 -4.66
CA ILE A 102 17.14 13.95 -5.96
C ILE A 102 16.27 14.64 -7.02
N TYR A 103 14.99 14.29 -7.09
CA TYR A 103 14.06 14.81 -8.08
C TYR A 103 13.74 16.29 -7.85
N ALA A 104 13.62 16.72 -6.59
CA ALA A 104 13.46 18.13 -6.23
C ALA A 104 14.66 18.99 -6.67
N ALA A 105 15.86 18.39 -6.77
CA ALA A 105 17.05 19.05 -7.31
C ALA A 105 17.11 19.06 -8.86
N GLY A 106 16.04 18.63 -9.55
CA GLY A 106 15.98 18.55 -11.01
C GLY A 106 16.85 17.45 -11.61
N ARG A 107 17.19 16.43 -10.81
CA ARG A 107 18.06 15.31 -11.22
C ARG A 107 17.26 14.01 -11.25
N LEU A 108 17.70 13.04 -12.03
CA LEU A 108 17.15 11.67 -12.01
C LEU A 108 17.97 10.71 -11.14
N ALA A 109 19.24 11.05 -10.89
CA ALA A 109 20.15 10.35 -10.00
C ALA A 109 21.17 11.35 -9.43
N TRP A 110 21.72 11.04 -8.25
CA TRP A 110 22.73 11.88 -7.60
C TRP A 110 24.15 11.38 -7.90
N PRO A 111 25.01 12.14 -8.58
CA PRO A 111 26.34 11.64 -8.96
C PRO A 111 27.18 11.28 -7.74
N LEU A 112 27.86 10.13 -7.81
CA LEU A 112 28.85 9.74 -6.81
C LEU A 112 30.14 10.55 -7.07
N PRO A 113 30.77 11.16 -6.05
CA PRO A 113 31.99 11.93 -6.27
C PRO A 113 33.07 11.06 -6.92
N PRO A 114 33.86 11.57 -7.88
CA PRO A 114 34.82 10.77 -8.64
C PRO A 114 35.81 9.97 -7.78
N ALA A 115 36.21 10.52 -6.62
CA ALA A 115 37.10 9.85 -5.67
C ALA A 115 36.53 8.55 -5.09
N TRP A 116 35.20 8.39 -5.04
CA TRP A 116 34.53 7.22 -4.47
C TRP A 116 34.05 6.23 -5.52
N GLN A 117 34.09 6.57 -6.82
CA GLN A 117 33.62 5.69 -7.89
C GLN A 117 34.43 4.38 -8.02
N PRO A 118 35.77 4.36 -7.84
CA PRO A 118 36.53 3.10 -7.84
C PRO A 118 36.11 2.16 -6.71
N ASP A 119 35.75 2.72 -5.55
CA ASP A 119 35.41 1.99 -4.33
C ASP A 119 33.90 1.93 -4.09
N ALA A 120 33.07 2.19 -5.10
CA ALA A 120 31.63 2.29 -4.94
C ALA A 120 31.00 1.01 -4.35
N ALA A 121 31.59 -0.15 -4.64
CA ALA A 121 31.16 -1.45 -4.09
C ALA A 121 31.41 -1.58 -2.57
N MET A 122 32.27 -0.73 -1.98
CA MET A 122 32.50 -0.69 -0.53
C MET A 122 31.46 0.18 0.20
N LEU A 123 30.67 0.96 -0.55
CA LEU A 123 29.61 1.79 0.03
C LEU A 123 28.36 0.95 0.33
N ASN A 124 27.47 1.47 1.17
CA ASN A 124 26.20 0.81 1.42
C ASN A 124 25.29 0.96 0.19
N LEU A 125 25.26 -0.06 -0.66
CA LEU A 125 24.41 -0.13 -1.85
C LEU A 125 23.07 -0.84 -1.59
N LEU A 126 22.75 -1.15 -0.33
CA LEU A 126 21.50 -1.80 0.02
C LEU A 126 20.34 -0.87 -0.39
N PHE A 127 19.42 -1.39 -1.21
CA PHE A 127 18.28 -0.68 -1.83
C PHE A 127 18.60 0.32 -2.94
N MET A 128 19.85 0.39 -3.42
CA MET A 128 20.17 1.15 -4.62
C MET A 128 19.85 0.36 -5.89
N LEU A 129 19.72 1.08 -7.01
CA LEU A 129 19.56 0.46 -8.31
C LEU A 129 20.76 -0.47 -8.61
N PRO A 130 20.53 -1.77 -8.86
CA PRO A 130 21.62 -2.75 -8.97
C PRO A 130 22.30 -2.65 -10.34
N VAL A 131 23.30 -1.77 -10.43
CA VAL A 131 24.14 -1.61 -11.63
C VAL A 131 25.57 -2.05 -11.34
N THR A 132 26.25 -2.61 -12.35
CA THR A 132 27.59 -3.20 -12.19
C THR A 132 28.67 -2.18 -11.79
N LYS A 133 28.54 -0.93 -12.24
CA LYS A 133 29.46 0.17 -11.94
C LYS A 133 28.67 1.44 -11.62
N PRO A 134 28.19 1.61 -10.38
CA PRO A 134 27.37 2.76 -10.02
C PRO A 134 28.22 4.03 -10.01
N VAL A 135 27.91 4.95 -10.93
CA VAL A 135 28.49 6.30 -10.98
C VAL A 135 27.58 7.35 -10.34
N ALA A 136 26.37 6.94 -9.93
CA ALA A 136 25.37 7.77 -9.30
C ALA A 136 24.50 6.95 -8.36
N TRP A 137 23.89 7.62 -7.39
CA TRP A 137 22.92 7.09 -6.46
C TRP A 137 21.50 7.35 -6.95
N VAL A 138 20.71 6.29 -6.94
CA VAL A 138 19.26 6.32 -7.11
C VAL A 138 18.74 5.04 -6.48
N SER A 139 17.58 5.10 -5.83
CA SER A 139 17.03 3.90 -5.22
C SER A 139 16.64 2.88 -6.29
N GLY A 140 16.55 1.60 -5.90
CA GLY A 140 16.01 0.54 -6.73
C GLY A 140 14.47 0.53 -6.79
N TYR A 141 13.79 1.50 -6.16
CA TYR A 141 12.33 1.60 -6.16
C TYR A 141 11.82 2.30 -7.43
N LEU A 142 10.53 2.11 -7.69
CA LEU A 142 9.85 2.87 -8.74
C LEU A 142 9.71 4.34 -8.33
N PRO A 143 9.86 5.28 -9.29
CA PRO A 143 9.97 6.72 -8.99
C PRO A 143 8.66 7.35 -8.50
N GLY A 144 7.53 6.66 -8.65
CA GLY A 144 6.19 7.24 -8.49
C GLY A 144 5.92 7.91 -7.16
N ASN A 145 6.14 7.19 -6.06
CA ASN A 145 5.89 7.74 -4.73
C ASN A 145 6.78 8.96 -4.44
N ALA A 146 8.07 8.88 -4.82
CA ALA A 146 9.00 9.99 -4.70
C ALA A 146 8.60 11.20 -5.54
N MET A 147 8.12 11.00 -6.78
CA MET A 147 7.62 12.08 -7.64
C MET A 147 6.39 12.76 -7.04
N ILE A 148 5.42 12.00 -6.52
CA ILE A 148 4.24 12.59 -5.87
C ILE A 148 4.65 13.43 -4.66
N ARG A 149 5.63 12.93 -3.88
CA ARG A 149 6.21 13.69 -2.77
C ARG A 149 6.86 15.01 -3.21
N VAL A 150 7.53 15.03 -4.36
CA VAL A 150 8.08 16.26 -4.95
C VAL A 150 6.97 17.22 -5.35
N LEU A 151 5.91 16.73 -6.01
CA LEU A 151 4.79 17.56 -6.45
C LEU A 151 4.06 18.21 -5.28
N ILE A 152 3.82 17.47 -4.20
CA ILE A 152 3.26 18.04 -2.96
C ILE A 152 4.27 18.98 -2.30
N GLY A 153 5.55 18.56 -2.24
CA GLY A 153 6.66 19.34 -1.70
C GLY A 153 6.89 20.70 -2.36
N ALA A 154 6.45 20.87 -3.60
CA ALA A 154 6.54 22.13 -4.34
C ALA A 154 5.55 23.19 -3.83
N VAL A 155 4.47 22.79 -3.14
CA VAL A 155 3.40 23.70 -2.70
C VAL A 155 3.09 23.61 -1.20
N ALA A 156 3.48 22.51 -0.56
CA ALA A 156 3.21 22.20 0.84
C ALA A 156 4.31 21.30 1.40
N ASP A 157 4.15 20.90 2.66
CA ASP A 157 5.03 19.93 3.30
C ASP A 157 4.97 18.55 2.60
N PRO A 158 6.09 17.95 2.15
CA PRO A 158 6.13 16.59 1.58
C PRO A 158 5.56 15.50 2.50
N ALA A 159 5.57 15.70 3.82
CA ALA A 159 4.94 14.77 4.77
C ALA A 159 3.43 14.67 4.58
N LEU A 160 2.80 15.65 3.91
CA LEU A 160 1.36 15.67 3.62
C LEU A 160 0.95 14.69 2.50
N THR A 161 1.90 14.13 1.74
CA THR A 161 1.61 13.19 0.65
C THR A 161 0.80 11.97 1.08
N SER A 162 1.32 11.18 2.03
CA SER A 162 0.63 9.97 2.50
C SER A 162 -0.70 10.28 3.19
N PRO A 163 -0.82 11.31 4.05
CA PRO A 163 -2.10 11.73 4.60
C PRO A 163 -3.17 12.04 3.53
N LEU A 164 -2.83 12.81 2.49
CA LEU A 164 -3.76 13.14 1.41
C LEU A 164 -4.20 11.91 0.62
N LEU A 165 -3.26 10.99 0.34
CA LEU A 165 -3.56 9.74 -0.35
C LEU A 165 -4.45 8.82 0.51
N THR A 166 -4.23 8.78 1.83
CA THR A 166 -5.08 8.03 2.76
C THR A 166 -6.51 8.60 2.83
N GLY A 167 -6.67 9.92 2.99
CA GLY A 167 -7.99 10.55 2.98
C GLY A 167 -8.69 10.39 1.62
N GLY A 168 -7.94 10.56 0.52
CA GLY A 168 -8.44 10.31 -0.83
C GLY A 168 -8.90 8.86 -1.03
N SER A 169 -8.17 7.90 -0.48
CA SER A 169 -8.53 6.47 -0.51
C SER A 169 -9.86 6.22 0.19
N LEU A 170 -10.10 6.85 1.35
CA LEU A 170 -11.37 6.75 2.06
C LEU A 170 -12.56 7.27 1.23
N LEU A 171 -12.38 8.42 0.57
CA LEU A 171 -13.41 9.00 -0.31
C LEU A 171 -13.68 8.12 -1.55
N LEU A 172 -12.62 7.57 -2.15
CA LEU A 172 -12.73 6.69 -3.31
C LEU A 172 -13.41 5.37 -2.93
N LEU A 173 -13.07 4.78 -1.78
CA LEU A 173 -13.71 3.57 -1.26
C LEU A 173 -15.22 3.80 -1.08
N TRP A 174 -15.59 4.88 -0.40
CA TRP A 174 -17.00 5.24 -0.24
C TRP A 174 -17.70 5.37 -1.59
N SER A 175 -17.07 6.06 -2.55
CA SER A 175 -17.64 6.24 -3.87
C SER A 175 -17.78 4.93 -4.66
N CYS A 176 -16.81 4.01 -4.57
CA CYS A 176 -16.88 2.69 -5.19
C CYS A 176 -18.00 1.85 -4.58
N ALA A 177 -18.08 1.79 -3.25
CA ALA A 177 -19.12 1.03 -2.58
C ALA A 177 -20.52 1.56 -2.88
N ARG A 178 -20.70 2.89 -2.95
CA ARG A 178 -21.98 3.52 -3.35
C ARG A 178 -22.38 3.22 -4.79
N LYS A 179 -21.43 2.88 -5.66
CA LYS A 179 -21.70 2.46 -7.04
C LYS A 179 -22.03 0.98 -7.15
N LEU A 180 -21.37 0.13 -6.36
CA LEU A 180 -21.61 -1.31 -6.35
C LEU A 180 -22.97 -1.67 -5.73
N TRP A 181 -23.40 -0.93 -4.71
CA TRP A 181 -24.70 -1.12 -4.05
C TRP A 181 -25.60 0.13 -4.16
N PRO A 182 -26.14 0.41 -5.36
CA PRO A 182 -27.00 1.57 -5.59
C PRO A 182 -28.36 1.35 -4.92
N GLY A 183 -28.49 1.84 -3.69
CA GLY A 183 -29.73 1.73 -2.90
C GLY A 183 -29.45 1.53 -1.41
N GLU A 184 -28.31 0.92 -1.09
CA GLU A 184 -27.94 0.57 0.28
C GLU A 184 -26.73 1.39 0.74
N ARG A 185 -26.91 2.16 1.82
CA ARG A 185 -25.80 2.96 2.40
C ARG A 185 -24.97 2.17 3.39
N GLU A 186 -25.50 1.07 3.89
CA GLU A 186 -24.88 0.27 4.93
C GLU A 186 -23.59 -0.41 4.48
N PRO A 187 -23.51 -1.10 3.32
CA PRO A 187 -22.26 -1.69 2.85
C PRO A 187 -21.13 -0.65 2.69
N ALA A 188 -21.48 0.52 2.14
CA ALA A 188 -20.52 1.63 1.99
C ALA A 188 -20.06 2.19 3.34
N THR A 189 -20.98 2.30 4.30
CA THR A 189 -20.69 2.79 5.66
C THR A 189 -19.77 1.83 6.40
N VAL A 190 -20.07 0.53 6.35
CA VAL A 190 -19.25 -0.50 7.00
C VAL A 190 -17.86 -0.53 6.38
N ALA A 191 -17.74 -0.57 5.05
CA ALA A 191 -16.44 -0.58 4.37
C ALA A 191 -15.61 0.67 4.71
N PHE A 192 -16.24 1.85 4.68
CA PHE A 192 -15.59 3.12 5.00
C PHE A 192 -15.10 3.15 6.46
N LEU A 193 -15.94 2.76 7.43
CA LEU A 193 -15.57 2.76 8.84
C LEU A 193 -14.48 1.73 9.15
N LEU A 194 -14.52 0.55 8.52
CA LEU A 194 -13.46 -0.45 8.66
C LEU A 194 -12.11 0.09 8.17
N LEU A 195 -12.09 0.78 7.02
CA LEU A 195 -10.85 1.37 6.50
C LEU A 195 -10.40 2.57 7.34
N ALA A 196 -11.32 3.47 7.73
CA ALA A 196 -11.04 4.67 8.51
C ALA A 196 -10.49 4.34 9.92
N CYS A 197 -10.94 3.25 10.51
CA CYS A 197 -10.50 2.78 11.82
C CYS A 197 -9.34 1.76 11.75
N SER A 198 -8.80 1.48 10.55
CA SER A 198 -7.68 0.56 10.40
C SER A 198 -6.39 1.21 10.88
N ALA A 199 -5.85 0.72 11.99
CA ALA A 199 -4.58 1.18 12.54
C ALA A 199 -3.44 1.06 11.51
N GLN A 200 -3.43 0.00 10.70
CA GLN A 200 -2.44 -0.17 9.64
C GLN A 200 -2.54 0.94 8.58
N VAL A 201 -3.76 1.32 8.17
CA VAL A 201 -3.96 2.39 7.17
C VAL A 201 -3.56 3.74 7.73
N LEU A 202 -3.94 4.03 8.99
CA LEU A 202 -3.59 5.30 9.63
C LEU A 202 -2.09 5.40 9.88
N LEU A 203 -1.44 4.36 10.42
CA LEU A 203 0.01 4.35 10.65
C LEU A 203 0.79 4.45 9.34
N MET A 204 0.39 3.72 8.28
CA MET A 204 1.02 3.89 6.96
C MET A 204 0.75 5.28 6.36
N GLY A 205 -0.38 5.90 6.67
CA GLY A 205 -0.67 7.28 6.31
C GLY A 205 0.25 8.30 6.97
N MET A 206 0.89 7.96 8.10
CA MET A 206 1.85 8.81 8.80
C MET A 206 3.28 8.71 8.24
N THR A 207 3.56 7.71 7.40
CA THR A 207 4.92 7.40 6.94
C THR A 207 5.15 7.80 5.48
N ALA A 208 6.42 7.81 5.04
CA ALA A 208 6.78 7.98 3.63
C ALA A 208 6.57 6.72 2.77
N TYR A 209 6.02 5.65 3.36
CA TYR A 209 5.85 4.35 2.72
C TYR A 209 4.94 4.46 1.50
N ALA A 210 5.14 3.63 0.47
CA ALA A 210 4.39 3.75 -0.78
C ALA A 210 2.93 3.24 -0.69
N MET A 211 2.59 2.43 0.32
CA MET A 211 1.30 1.72 0.39
C MET A 211 0.04 2.61 0.34
N PRO A 212 0.00 3.82 0.95
CA PRO A 212 -1.09 4.76 0.75
C PRO A 212 -1.29 5.15 -0.72
N ALA A 213 -0.21 5.31 -1.49
CA ALA A 213 -0.29 5.56 -2.93
C ALA A 213 -0.85 4.33 -3.66
N HIS A 214 -0.37 3.12 -3.35
CA HIS A 214 -0.91 1.88 -3.93
C HIS A 214 -2.43 1.77 -3.69
N LEU A 215 -2.89 1.97 -2.46
CA LEU A 215 -4.31 1.91 -2.12
C LEU A 215 -5.11 2.97 -2.87
N PHE A 216 -4.62 4.21 -2.89
CA PHE A 216 -5.28 5.33 -3.56
C PHE A 216 -5.46 5.05 -5.06
N PHE A 217 -4.38 4.68 -5.75
CA PHE A 217 -4.43 4.45 -7.19
C PHE A 217 -5.22 3.19 -7.56
N ASN A 218 -5.19 2.13 -6.74
CA ASN A 218 -6.05 0.96 -6.94
C ASN A 218 -7.54 1.32 -6.80
N LEU A 219 -7.90 2.13 -5.81
CA LEU A 219 -9.28 2.59 -5.64
C LEU A 219 -9.69 3.59 -6.72
N LEU A 220 -8.78 4.45 -7.18
CA LEU A 220 -9.01 5.37 -8.29
C LEU A 220 -9.25 4.60 -9.58
N TRP A 221 -8.39 3.62 -9.86
CA TRP A 221 -8.56 2.70 -10.98
C TRP A 221 -9.92 2.01 -10.94
N LEU A 222 -10.27 1.41 -9.80
CA LEU A 222 -11.57 0.75 -9.63
C LEU A 222 -12.72 1.75 -9.82
N ARG A 223 -12.58 2.97 -9.33
CA ARG A 223 -13.59 4.01 -9.46
C ARG A 223 -13.81 4.45 -10.91
N LEU A 224 -12.73 4.49 -11.71
CA LEU A 224 -12.77 4.78 -13.13
C LEU A 224 -13.36 3.61 -13.91
N PHE A 225 -12.95 2.38 -13.61
CA PHE A 225 -13.50 1.16 -14.18
C PHE A 225 -15.03 1.07 -13.94
N LEU A 226 -15.49 1.32 -12.71
CA LEU A 226 -16.92 1.39 -12.37
C LEU A 226 -17.65 2.62 -12.93
N ALA A 227 -16.97 3.55 -13.60
CA ALA A 227 -17.64 4.63 -14.33
C ALA A 227 -18.16 4.21 -15.70
N ASN A 228 -17.62 3.13 -16.27
CA ASN A 228 -18.02 2.57 -17.56
C ASN A 228 -18.14 3.65 -18.66
N ARG A 229 -17.08 4.46 -18.82
CA ARG A 229 -16.96 5.51 -19.83
C ARG A 229 -15.65 5.32 -20.58
N ARG A 230 -15.65 5.45 -21.92
CA ARG A 230 -14.44 5.27 -22.75
C ARG A 230 -13.21 6.08 -22.27
N ILE A 231 -13.42 7.31 -21.81
CA ILE A 231 -12.35 8.15 -21.25
C ILE A 231 -11.86 7.63 -19.89
N ALA A 232 -12.76 7.07 -19.09
CA ALA A 232 -12.40 6.43 -17.83
C ALA A 232 -11.67 5.09 -18.06
N ASP A 233 -11.93 4.39 -19.16
CA ASP A 233 -11.22 3.17 -19.54
C ASP A 233 -9.78 3.45 -19.97
N LEU A 234 -9.54 4.58 -20.65
CA LEU A 234 -8.19 5.09 -20.95
C LEU A 234 -7.46 5.48 -19.65
N GLY A 235 -8.11 6.28 -18.79
CA GLY A 235 -7.53 6.64 -17.49
C GLY A 235 -7.28 5.44 -16.57
N ALA A 236 -8.11 4.40 -16.63
CA ALA A 236 -7.90 3.15 -15.91
C ALA A 236 -6.71 2.36 -16.50
N SER A 237 -6.53 2.37 -17.82
CA SER A 237 -5.36 1.75 -18.45
C SER A 237 -4.07 2.43 -18.00
N ASP A 238 -4.05 3.77 -17.92
CA ASP A 238 -2.89 4.56 -17.51
C ASP A 238 -2.58 4.45 -16.01
N VAL A 239 -3.60 4.44 -15.14
CA VAL A 239 -3.39 4.21 -13.70
C VAL A 239 -2.96 2.75 -13.44
N GLY A 240 -3.50 1.80 -14.19
CA GLY A 240 -3.14 0.38 -14.06
C GLY A 240 -1.74 0.03 -14.57
N HIS A 241 -1.26 0.70 -15.63
CA HIS A 241 0.04 0.43 -16.24
C HIS A 241 1.15 1.45 -15.91
N GLY A 242 0.81 2.73 -15.72
CA GLY A 242 1.76 3.85 -15.81
C GLY A 242 2.01 4.66 -14.54
N LEU A 243 1.16 4.57 -13.51
CA LEU A 243 1.36 5.31 -12.25
C LEU A 243 1.67 4.33 -11.09
N PRO A 244 2.78 4.52 -10.37
CA PRO A 244 3.77 3.46 -10.22
C PRO A 244 3.58 2.74 -8.90
N CYS A 245 2.88 1.62 -8.94
CA CYS A 245 2.56 0.79 -7.77
C CYS A 245 2.32 -0.70 -8.15
N SER A 246 2.69 -1.14 -9.35
CA SER A 246 2.51 -2.54 -9.75
C SER A 246 3.69 -3.38 -9.26
N CYS A 247 3.42 -4.30 -8.33
CA CYS A 247 4.28 -5.41 -7.87
C CYS A 247 4.79 -6.35 -8.99
N SER A 248 4.70 -5.98 -10.27
CA SER A 248 5.13 -6.82 -11.39
C SER A 248 6.65 -6.83 -11.64
N ALA A 249 7.44 -6.08 -10.85
CA ALA A 249 8.90 -6.11 -10.98
C ALA A 249 9.56 -7.30 -10.25
N MET A 250 8.88 -7.97 -9.30
CA MET A 250 9.48 -9.09 -8.55
C MET A 250 9.44 -10.44 -9.28
N LEU A 251 8.78 -10.52 -10.45
CA LEU A 251 8.73 -11.73 -11.29
C LEU A 251 9.68 -11.68 -12.50
N ARG A 252 10.57 -10.67 -12.59
CA ARG A 252 11.56 -10.57 -13.67
C ARG A 252 12.99 -10.43 -13.14
N SER A 253 13.35 -11.20 -12.13
CA SER A 253 14.74 -11.58 -11.95
C SER A 253 15.08 -12.61 -13.03
N PRO A 254 15.96 -12.33 -14.02
CA PRO A 254 16.49 -13.41 -14.84
C PRO A 254 17.24 -14.39 -13.93
N PRO A 255 17.13 -15.71 -14.12
CA PRO A 255 17.97 -16.64 -13.40
C PRO A 255 19.43 -16.29 -13.73
N SER A 256 20.21 -16.07 -12.69
CA SER A 256 21.67 -15.95 -12.77
C SER A 256 22.21 -17.10 -13.60
N GLY A 257 22.73 -16.79 -14.78
CA GLY A 257 23.19 -17.78 -15.75
C GLY A 257 24.39 -18.56 -15.25
N SER A 258 24.30 -19.88 -15.36
CA SER A 258 25.43 -20.72 -15.77
C SER A 258 25.28 -20.98 -17.29
N PRO A 259 26.37 -20.94 -18.08
CA PRO A 259 26.29 -21.15 -19.52
C PRO A 259 26.23 -22.66 -19.81
N GLY A 260 25.05 -23.17 -20.15
CA GLY A 260 24.83 -24.49 -20.72
C GLY A 260 24.39 -24.38 -22.20
N PRO A 261 24.76 -25.33 -23.08
CA PRO A 261 24.71 -25.12 -24.52
C PRO A 261 23.27 -25.14 -25.07
N LEU A 262 23.04 -24.22 -26.00
CA LEU A 262 21.83 -24.02 -26.81
C LEU A 262 21.40 -25.31 -27.51
N THR A 263 20.25 -25.85 -27.10
CA THR A 263 19.42 -26.71 -27.96
C THR A 263 18.18 -25.93 -28.38
N SER A 264 18.10 -25.69 -29.68
CA SER A 264 17.03 -24.99 -30.38
C SER A 264 15.75 -25.82 -30.36
N MET A 265 14.69 -25.30 -29.73
CA MET A 265 13.35 -25.85 -29.88
C MET A 265 12.57 -24.99 -30.87
N ARG A 266 12.44 -25.54 -32.08
CA ARG A 266 11.66 -25.02 -33.22
C ARG A 266 10.18 -25.19 -32.92
N TRP A 267 9.42 -24.11 -32.89
CA TRP A 267 7.95 -24.16 -32.84
C TRP A 267 7.40 -24.24 -34.26
N SER A 268 6.70 -25.34 -34.58
CA SER A 268 5.99 -25.54 -35.85
C SER A 268 4.49 -25.34 -35.60
N PRO A 269 3.82 -24.41 -36.30
CA PRO A 269 2.37 -24.33 -36.28
C PRO A 269 1.82 -25.26 -37.37
N ASP A 270 1.13 -26.33 -36.99
CA ASP A 270 0.30 -27.05 -37.96
C ASP A 270 -1.19 -26.72 -37.76
N ARG A 271 -1.84 -26.48 -38.90
CA ARG A 271 -3.27 -26.18 -39.07
C ARG A 271 -4.01 -27.50 -39.34
N SER A 272 -5.34 -27.43 -39.20
CA SER A 272 -6.35 -28.45 -39.54
C SER A 272 -6.49 -29.54 -38.46
N ARG A 273 -7.66 -29.78 -37.87
CA ARG A 273 -9.04 -29.79 -38.37
C ARG A 273 -10.03 -29.37 -37.30
#